data_AF-A0A170WJP2-F1
#
_entry.id   AF-A0A170WJP2-F1
#
_cell.length_a   1.000
_cell.length_b   1.000
_cell.length_c   1.000
_cell.angle_alpha   90.00
_cell.angle_beta   90.00
_cell.angle_gamma   90.00
#
_symmetry.space_group_name_H-M   'P 1'
#
loop_
_entity.id
_entity.type
_entity.pdbx_description
1 polymer ?
#
loop_
_entity_poly.entity_id
_entity_poly.type
_entity_poly.pdbx_seq_one_letter_code
_entity_poly.pdbx_strand_id
1 'polypeptide(L)'
;KLVYINITTRGDLSSLTWFSGKFTNSEIAEHSQIAYTEYVSLNFRDIMLATNKLAPEVISKGRLGQECVIGFEFSGYLENGKRVMGFMKSRGLASKVLLNSDLYWEVPDDMSLEEAATVPVVYNTVIYAFS
;
A
#
# COMPACT_ATOMS: atom_id res chain seq x y z
N LYS A 1 -0.91 16.44 -4.20
CA LYS A 1 -0.57 16.38 -2.75
C LYS A 1 -0.73 14.94 -2.29
N LEU A 2 0.19 14.37 -1.49
CA LEU A 2 -0.01 13.02 -0.94
C LEU A 2 -0.96 13.13 0.26
N VAL A 3 -2.01 12.31 0.26
CA VAL A 3 -2.97 12.20 1.35
C VAL A 3 -3.11 10.72 1.68
N TYR A 4 -3.07 10.34 2.96
CA TYR A 4 -3.07 8.94 3.38
C TYR A 4 -3.76 8.74 4.74
N ILE A 5 -4.32 7.56 4.97
CA ILE A 5 -4.96 7.18 6.23
C ILE A 5 -3.91 6.64 7.19
N ASN A 6 -4.00 7.04 8.45
CA ASN A 6 -3.25 6.41 9.53
C ASN A 6 -4.02 6.49 10.85
N ILE A 7 -3.50 5.82 11.87
CA ILE A 7 -4.08 5.76 13.22
C ILE A 7 -3.23 6.60 14.18
N THR A 8 -3.84 7.54 14.90
CA THR A 8 -3.12 8.33 15.93
C THR A 8 -2.96 7.57 17.23
N THR A 9 -3.91 6.69 17.58
CA THR A 9 -3.89 5.88 18.80
C THR A 9 -4.06 4.40 18.45
N ARG A 10 -2.96 3.65 18.47
CA ARG A 10 -2.96 2.21 18.14
C ARG A 10 -3.97 1.45 19.01
N GLY A 11 -4.79 0.61 18.39
CA GLY A 11 -5.85 -0.14 19.06
C GLY A 11 -7.20 0.58 19.12
N ASP A 12 -7.24 1.88 18.79
CA ASP A 12 -8.48 2.66 18.72
C ASP A 12 -8.79 3.04 17.27
N LEU A 13 -9.76 2.33 16.68
CA LEU A 13 -10.19 2.57 15.30
C LEU A 13 -10.90 3.92 15.14
N SER A 14 -11.42 4.53 16.20
CA SER A 14 -12.02 5.87 16.13
C SER A 14 -10.98 6.96 15.85
N SER A 15 -9.70 6.62 16.04
CA SER A 15 -8.56 7.50 15.81
C SER A 15 -8.00 7.42 14.37
N LEU A 16 -8.64 6.62 13.49
CA LEU A 16 -8.35 6.60 12.05
C LEU A 16 -8.69 7.96 11.43
N THR A 17 -7.70 8.58 10.81
CA THR A 17 -7.89 9.88 10.17
C THR A 17 -6.97 10.08 8.97
N TRP A 18 -7.30 11.08 8.16
CA TRP A 18 -6.52 11.47 6.99
C TRP A 18 -5.36 12.38 7.36
N PHE A 19 -4.18 12.02 6.91
CA PHE A 19 -2.96 12.79 7.00
C PHE A 19 -2.58 13.33 5.62
N SER A 20 -1.87 14.45 5.64
CA SER A 20 -1.26 15.03 4.43
C SER A 20 0.26 14.92 4.53
N GLY A 21 0.91 14.62 3.42
CA GLY A 21 2.36 14.49 3.38
C GLY A 21 2.96 14.75 2.00
N LYS A 22 4.24 14.38 1.90
CA LYS A 22 5.05 14.37 0.67
C LYS A 22 6.01 13.17 0.76
N PHE A 23 6.41 12.63 -0.38
CA PHE A 23 7.54 11.71 -0.45
C PHE A 23 8.82 12.51 -0.22
N THR A 24 9.70 11.98 0.60
CA THR A 24 11.04 12.51 0.88
C THR A 24 12.04 11.99 -0.15
N ASN A 25 13.15 12.70 -0.36
CA ASN A 25 14.19 12.27 -1.29
C ASN A 25 14.81 10.91 -0.92
N SER A 26 14.80 10.53 0.36
CA SER A 26 15.27 9.23 0.82
C SER A 26 14.29 8.08 0.54
N GLU A 27 13.00 8.39 0.31
CA GLU A 27 12.00 7.38 -0.08
C GLU A 27 12.09 7.09 -1.59
N ILE A 28 12.40 8.10 -2.40
CA ILE A 28 12.48 8.00 -3.87
C ILE A 28 13.81 7.38 -4.28
N ALA A 29 13.80 6.06 -4.52
CA ALA A 29 14.93 5.36 -5.14
C ALA A 29 14.97 5.60 -6.66
N GLU A 30 16.13 5.36 -7.28
CA GLU A 30 16.43 5.63 -8.71
C GLU A 30 15.41 5.03 -9.71
N HIS A 31 14.79 3.90 -9.37
CA HIS A 31 13.78 3.22 -10.20
C HIS A 31 12.37 3.28 -9.64
N SER A 32 12.10 4.22 -8.73
CA SER A 32 10.77 4.38 -8.16
C SER A 32 9.81 4.99 -9.16
N GLN A 33 8.58 4.48 -9.20
CA GLN A 33 7.49 5.10 -9.95
C GLN A 33 6.40 5.59 -9.01
N ILE A 34 5.72 6.67 -9.41
CA ILE A 34 4.54 7.15 -8.71
C ILE A 34 3.31 6.60 -9.42
N ALA A 35 2.41 5.99 -8.65
CA ALA A 35 1.07 5.65 -9.10
C ALA A 35 0.01 6.42 -8.32
N TYR A 36 -1.02 6.86 -9.03
CA TYR A 36 -2.26 7.39 -8.46
C TYR A 36 -3.18 6.21 -8.21
N THR A 37 -3.60 6.06 -6.96
CA THR A 37 -4.48 4.96 -6.53
C THR A 37 -5.92 5.29 -6.88
N GLU A 38 -6.62 4.34 -7.50
CA GLU A 38 -8.08 4.39 -7.65
C GLU A 38 -8.74 3.58 -6.54
N TYR A 39 -8.21 2.38 -6.29
CA TYR A 39 -8.65 1.48 -5.23
C TYR A 39 -7.49 1.05 -4.36
N VAL A 40 -7.77 0.91 -3.06
CA VAL A 40 -6.86 0.36 -2.06
C VAL A 40 -7.63 -0.68 -1.26
N SER A 41 -7.01 -1.82 -1.00
CA SER A 41 -7.69 -2.94 -0.34
C SER A 41 -7.14 -3.17 1.07
N LEU A 42 -8.02 -3.65 1.94
CA LEU A 42 -7.66 -4.03 3.30
C LEU A 42 -7.37 -5.52 3.37
N ASN A 43 -6.28 -5.88 4.04
CA ASN A 43 -5.92 -7.25 4.33
C ASN A 43 -5.97 -7.53 5.85
N PHE A 44 -5.89 -8.81 6.22
CA PHE A 44 -5.94 -9.22 7.63
C PHE A 44 -4.85 -8.53 8.46
N ARG A 45 -3.65 -8.37 7.88
CA ARG A 45 -2.53 -7.63 8.49
C ARG A 45 -2.92 -6.21 8.89
N ASP A 46 -3.64 -5.48 8.04
CA ASP A 46 -4.04 -4.09 8.29
C ASP A 46 -4.93 -4.00 9.52
N ILE A 47 -5.89 -4.93 9.65
CA ILE A 47 -6.78 -5.03 10.80
C ILE A 47 -6.00 -5.38 12.06
N MET A 48 -5.07 -6.35 11.99
CA MET A 48 -4.27 -6.74 13.16
C MET A 48 -3.38 -5.60 13.66
N LEU A 49 -2.77 -4.83 12.75
CA LEU A 49 -1.97 -3.64 13.09
C LEU A 49 -2.86 -2.55 13.69
N ALA A 50 -4.01 -2.28 13.06
CA ALA A 50 -4.93 -1.24 13.51
C ALA A 50 -5.52 -1.51 14.90
N THR A 51 -5.83 -2.77 15.18
CA THR A 51 -6.39 -3.24 16.46
C THR A 51 -5.33 -3.60 17.50
N ASN A 52 -4.05 -3.30 17.24
CA ASN A 52 -2.92 -3.58 18.13
C ASN A 52 -2.75 -5.06 18.52
N LYS A 53 -3.22 -5.97 17.66
CA LYS A 53 -3.02 -7.43 17.79
C LYS A 53 -1.71 -7.91 17.14
N LEU A 54 -1.08 -7.05 16.34
CA LEU A 54 0.23 -7.28 15.73
C LEU A 54 1.12 -6.07 15.95
N ALA A 55 2.35 -6.31 16.40
CA ALA A 55 3.32 -5.26 16.68
C ALA A 55 4.01 -4.79 15.36
N PRO A 56 4.07 -3.48 15.07
CA PRO A 56 4.66 -2.97 13.81
C PRO A 56 6.13 -3.33 13.60
N GLU A 57 6.86 -3.61 14.68
CA GLU A 57 8.26 -4.02 14.67
C GLU A 57 8.45 -5.40 14.01
N VAL A 58 7.39 -6.21 13.95
CA VAL A 58 7.39 -7.50 13.23
C VAL A 58 7.41 -7.29 11.72
N ILE A 59 6.88 -6.17 11.23
CA ILE A 59 6.67 -5.93 9.80
C ILE A 59 7.64 -4.92 9.19
N SER A 60 8.00 -3.88 9.94
CA SER A 60 8.91 -2.85 9.46
C SER A 60 10.03 -2.62 10.45
N LYS A 61 11.26 -2.47 9.94
CA LYS A 61 12.43 -2.07 10.71
C LYS A 61 12.63 -0.56 10.64
N GLY A 62 13.05 0.03 11.75
CA GLY A 62 13.35 1.47 11.84
C GLY A 62 12.11 2.34 12.03
N ARG A 63 12.30 3.46 12.75
CA ARG A 63 11.21 4.35 13.17
C ARG A 63 10.44 4.95 12.00
N LEU A 64 11.12 5.38 10.94
CA LEU A 64 10.50 6.00 9.77
C LEU A 64 9.55 5.03 9.05
N GLY A 65 9.95 3.76 8.87
CA GLY A 65 9.09 2.75 8.24
C GLY A 65 7.90 2.32 9.10
N GLN A 66 7.96 2.56 10.41
CA GLN A 66 6.90 2.23 11.37
C GLN A 66 5.88 3.36 11.57
N GLU A 67 6.07 4.53 10.93
CA GLU A 67 5.14 5.66 11.06
C GLU A 67 3.74 5.32 10.53
N CYS A 68 3.65 4.65 9.38
CA CYS A 68 2.39 4.23 8.77
C CYS A 68 2.55 2.89 8.07
N VAL A 69 2.03 1.85 8.71
CA VAL A 69 2.19 0.44 8.30
C VAL A 69 0.90 -0.20 7.79
N ILE A 70 -0.16 0.60 7.61
CA ILE A 70 -1.49 0.18 7.16
C ILE A 70 -1.62 0.44 5.65
N GLY A 71 -2.22 -0.50 4.95
CA GLY A 71 -2.38 -0.52 3.50
C GLY A 71 -1.19 -1.16 2.84
N PHE A 72 -1.46 -2.18 2.02
CA PHE A 72 -0.40 -2.99 1.40
C PHE A 72 -0.69 -3.42 -0.04
N GLU A 73 -1.88 -3.16 -0.59
CA GLU A 73 -2.18 -3.37 -2.00
C GLU A 73 -3.11 -2.30 -2.58
N PHE A 74 -3.02 -2.10 -3.88
CA PHE A 74 -3.75 -1.08 -4.61
C PHE A 74 -3.95 -1.47 -6.08
N SER A 75 -4.84 -0.73 -6.75
CA SER A 75 -4.88 -0.59 -8.20
C SER A 75 -5.06 0.88 -8.59
N GLY A 76 -4.61 1.25 -9.78
CA GLY A 76 -4.68 2.63 -10.26
C GLY A 76 -3.87 2.88 -11.52
N TYR A 77 -3.27 4.07 -11.60
CA TYR A 77 -2.61 4.57 -12.81
C TYR A 77 -1.19 5.06 -12.54
N LEU A 78 -0.25 4.70 -13.41
CA LEU A 78 1.03 5.38 -13.51
C LEU A 78 0.87 6.79 -14.10
N GLU A 79 1.89 7.64 -13.96
CA GLU A 79 1.89 8.99 -14.55
C GLU A 79 1.68 9.01 -16.07
N ASN A 80 2.07 7.93 -16.76
CA ASN A 80 1.87 7.77 -18.21
C ASN A 80 0.48 7.23 -18.59
N GLY A 81 -0.43 7.07 -17.62
CA GLY A 81 -1.80 6.58 -17.84
C GLY A 81 -1.96 5.06 -17.88
N LYS A 82 -0.87 4.28 -17.76
CA LYS A 82 -0.97 2.81 -17.69
C LYS A 82 -1.71 2.36 -16.43
N ARG A 83 -2.64 1.42 -16.59
CA ARG A 83 -3.33 0.76 -15.48
C ARG A 83 -2.40 -0.22 -14.79
N VAL A 84 -2.25 -0.11 -13.47
CA VAL A 84 -1.36 -0.98 -12.68
C VAL A 84 -2.02 -1.42 -11.38
N MET A 85 -1.60 -2.59 -10.89
CA MET A 85 -1.91 -3.12 -9.55
C MET A 85 -0.63 -3.60 -8.90
N GLY A 86 -0.54 -3.58 -7.56
CA GLY A 86 0.68 -4.04 -6.91
C GLY A 86 0.78 -3.77 -5.41
N PHE A 87 2.02 -3.80 -4.92
CA PHE A 87 2.39 -3.63 -3.53
C PHE A 87 3.15 -2.32 -3.27
N MET A 88 3.14 -1.91 -2.02
CA MET A 88 3.82 -0.74 -1.50
C MET A 88 4.32 -1.06 -0.09
N LYS A 89 5.42 -0.43 0.31
CA LYS A 89 6.04 -0.70 1.61
C LYS A 89 5.33 0.00 2.77
N SER A 90 4.78 1.18 2.53
CA SER A 90 4.19 2.05 3.56
C SER A 90 3.15 2.99 2.95
N ARG A 91 2.32 3.58 3.81
CA ARG A 91 1.27 4.56 3.44
C ARG A 91 0.41 4.06 2.27
N GLY A 92 -0.05 2.81 2.35
CA GLY A 92 -0.74 2.16 1.25
C GLY A 92 -2.18 2.61 1.05
N LEU A 93 -2.86 2.98 2.14
CA LEU A 93 -4.17 3.64 2.07
C LEU A 93 -3.98 5.13 1.77
N ALA A 94 -3.53 5.45 0.56
CA ALA A 94 -3.18 6.80 0.14
C ALA A 94 -3.81 7.15 -1.20
N SER A 95 -3.75 8.44 -1.57
CA SER A 95 -4.15 8.96 -2.88
C SER A 95 -3.11 8.72 -3.99
N LYS A 96 -1.88 8.44 -3.59
CA LYS A 96 -0.79 8.03 -4.47
C LYS A 96 0.26 7.27 -3.69
N VAL A 97 0.94 6.36 -4.36
CA VAL A 97 1.94 5.47 -3.76
C VAL A 97 3.24 5.52 -4.54
N LEU A 98 4.33 5.16 -3.85
CA LEU A 98 5.64 4.99 -4.45
C LEU A 98 5.86 3.49 -4.69
N LEU A 99 6.13 3.12 -5.93
CA LEU A 99 6.29 1.76 -6.38
C LEU A 99 7.75 1.42 -6.63
N ASN A 100 8.10 0.19 -6.29
CA ASN A 100 9.30 -0.47 -6.81
C ASN A 100 8.92 -1.16 -8.14
N SER A 101 9.79 -1.11 -9.15
CA SER A 101 9.57 -1.76 -10.45
C SER A 101 9.21 -3.23 -10.37
N ASP A 102 9.66 -3.90 -9.31
CA ASP A 102 9.50 -5.34 -9.12
C ASP A 102 8.21 -5.72 -8.38
N LEU A 103 7.42 -4.73 -7.94
CA LEU A 103 6.30 -4.92 -7.03
C LEU A 103 4.96 -4.46 -7.62
N TYR A 104 4.85 -4.29 -8.94
CA TYR A 104 3.58 -4.02 -9.60
C TYR A 104 3.51 -4.71 -10.96
N TRP A 105 2.28 -4.84 -11.45
CA TRP A 105 1.94 -5.44 -12.74
C TRP A 105 0.97 -4.55 -13.48
N GLU A 106 1.01 -4.62 -14.81
CA GLU A 106 0.01 -3.99 -15.67
C GLU A 106 -1.33 -4.73 -15.51
N VAL A 107 -2.43 -3.99 -15.38
CA VAL A 107 -3.77 -4.56 -15.26
C VAL A 107 -4.25 -4.99 -16.65
N PRO A 108 -4.72 -6.24 -16.84
CA PRO A 108 -5.25 -6.73 -18.11
C PRO A 108 -6.40 -5.86 -18.64
N ASP A 109 -6.58 -5.85 -19.97
CA ASP A 109 -7.54 -4.93 -20.57
C ASP A 109 -9.00 -5.23 -20.21
N ASP A 110 -9.29 -6.50 -20.02
CA ASP A 110 -10.58 -7.08 -19.66
C ASP A 110 -10.85 -7.10 -18.14
N MET A 111 -9.94 -6.55 -17.33
CA MET A 111 -10.07 -6.46 -15.88
C MET A 111 -10.32 -5.01 -15.44
N SER A 112 -11.33 -4.81 -14.59
CA SER A 112 -11.56 -3.51 -13.95
C SER A 112 -10.49 -3.22 -12.89
N LEU A 113 -10.28 -1.94 -12.56
CA LEU A 113 -9.38 -1.59 -11.46
C LEU A 113 -9.91 -2.09 -10.11
N GLU A 114 -11.22 -2.17 -9.92
CA GLU A 114 -11.83 -2.71 -8.70
C GLU A 114 -11.46 -4.19 -8.53
N GLU A 115 -11.62 -5.01 -9.57
CA GLU A 115 -11.20 -6.42 -9.55
C GLU A 115 -9.69 -6.55 -9.35
N ALA A 116 -8.90 -5.74 -10.06
CA ALA A 116 -7.45 -5.75 -9.97
C ALA A 116 -6.92 -5.47 -8.56
N ALA A 117 -7.64 -4.65 -7.76
CA ALA A 117 -7.25 -4.35 -6.39
C ALA A 117 -7.35 -5.56 -5.43
N THR A 118 -7.99 -6.66 -5.86
CA THR A 118 -8.18 -7.88 -5.05
C THR A 118 -7.12 -8.96 -5.32
N VAL A 119 -6.29 -8.77 -6.34
CA VAL A 119 -5.37 -9.78 -6.86
C VAL A 119 -4.02 -9.83 -6.13
N PRO A 120 -3.30 -8.72 -5.90
CA PRO A 120 -1.89 -8.74 -5.53
C PRO A 120 -1.59 -9.61 -4.31
N VAL A 121 -2.16 -9.31 -3.13
CA VAL A 121 -1.83 -10.02 -1.89
C VAL A 121 -2.24 -11.48 -1.97
N VAL A 122 -3.49 -11.74 -2.36
CA VAL A 122 -4.06 -13.09 -2.33
C VAL A 122 -3.26 -14.04 -3.24
N TYR A 123 -3.05 -13.66 -4.50
CA TYR A 123 -2.40 -14.55 -5.46
C TYR A 123 -0.90 -14.69 -5.18
N ASN A 124 -0.18 -13.62 -4.84
CA ASN A 124 1.25 -13.75 -4.51
C ASN A 124 1.45 -14.58 -3.25
N THR A 125 0.55 -14.49 -2.26
CA THR A 125 0.62 -15.34 -1.06
C THR A 125 0.48 -16.82 -1.42
N VAL A 126 -0.47 -17.16 -2.29
CA VAL A 126 -0.66 -18.54 -2.78
C VAL A 126 0.58 -19.00 -3.56
N ILE A 127 1.02 -18.22 -4.55
CA ILE A 127 2.18 -18.58 -5.37
C ILE A 127 3.41 -18.80 -4.48
N TYR A 128 3.70 -17.88 -3.57
CA TYR A 128 4.87 -18.01 -2.68
C TYR A 128 4.77 -19.19 -1.72
N ALA A 129 3.58 -19.51 -1.22
CA ALA A 129 3.38 -20.62 -0.28
C ALA A 129 3.46 -22.01 -0.94
N PHE A 130 3.16 -22.10 -2.24
CA PHE A 130 3.07 -23.37 -2.97
C PHE A 130 4.07 -23.52 -4.12
N SER A 131 5.03 -22.60 -4.27
CA SER A 131 6.20 -22.74 -5.14
C SER A 131 7.37 -23.36 -4.38
#